data_AF-A0A947RN94-F1
#
_entry.id   AF-A0A947RN94-F1
#
_cell.length_a   1.000
_cell.length_b   1.000
_cell.length_c   1.000
_cell.angle_alpha   90.00
_cell.angle_beta   90.00
_cell.angle_gamma   90.00
#
_symmetry.space_group_name_H-M   'P 1'
#
loop_
_entity.id
_entity.type
_entity.pdbx_description
1 polymer ?
#
loop_
_entity_poly.entity_id
_entity_poly.type
_entity_poly.pdbx_seq_one_letter_code
_entity_poly.pdbx_strand_id
1 'polypeptide(L)'
;MAQKGIREYDAKRLLAKAVNEGGAFSFEDRLVLVTPETDIAGLPAAYPWLKETKLVCKPDQLFGKRGKNNLLYVNKSFDEVAAWIRERMNKEVTIEQTTGQTTGVLTHFLIEPFVPHEAEYYLAFTSGHEEDNIHFSTQGGVDIEAVWDSVVTIKVPVLSELSKAQLEQQLGELPDKSQVVDFIATLYQIYVDDHFTYLEFNPITFANGKLVPLDCVAKLDDTAAFQCAEQWGKMTFPKAFGTTATP
;
A
#
# COMPACT_ATOMS: atom_id res chain seq x y z
N MET A 1 10.69 -18.74 -5.38
CA MET A 1 10.48 -17.29 -5.24
C MET A 1 10.52 -16.94 -3.76
N ALA A 2 11.49 -16.13 -3.36
CA ALA A 2 11.59 -15.71 -1.97
C ALA A 2 10.78 -14.41 -1.82
N GLN A 3 9.57 -14.55 -1.27
CA GLN A 3 8.65 -13.43 -1.11
C GLN A 3 9.04 -12.60 0.11
N LYS A 4 9.47 -11.36 -0.10
CA LYS A 4 9.86 -10.45 0.98
C LYS A 4 8.93 -9.26 1.06
N GLY A 5 8.39 -9.01 2.25
CA GLY A 5 7.62 -7.82 2.52
C GLY A 5 8.47 -6.56 2.36
N ILE A 6 7.90 -5.55 1.73
CA ILE A 6 8.45 -4.21 1.65
C ILE A 6 7.57 -3.23 2.43
N ARG A 7 8.12 -2.06 2.71
CA ARG A 7 7.36 -0.97 3.34
C ARG A 7 6.27 -0.47 2.40
N GLU A 8 5.20 0.06 2.99
CA GLU A 8 4.14 0.72 2.25
C GLU A 8 4.69 1.92 1.48
N TYR A 9 5.62 2.68 2.07
CA TYR A 9 6.34 3.76 1.41
C TYR A 9 7.02 3.29 0.12
N ASP A 10 7.76 2.18 0.18
CA ASP A 10 8.49 1.65 -0.97
C ASP A 10 7.53 1.15 -2.05
N ALA A 11 6.47 0.45 -1.66
CA ALA A 11 5.44 -0.04 -2.58
C ALA A 11 4.76 1.12 -3.32
N LYS A 12 4.24 2.12 -2.59
CA LYS A 12 3.58 3.28 -3.19
C LYS A 12 4.54 4.12 -4.04
N ARG A 13 5.82 4.23 -3.67
CA ARG A 13 6.85 4.89 -4.49
C ARG A 13 7.05 4.20 -5.84
N LEU A 14 7.15 2.87 -5.87
CA LEU A 14 7.30 2.11 -7.12
C LEU A 14 6.07 2.27 -8.01
N LEU A 15 4.88 2.08 -7.43
CA LEU A 15 3.61 2.24 -8.14
C LEU A 15 3.45 3.66 -8.68
N ALA A 16 3.75 4.68 -7.86
CA ALA A 16 3.65 6.07 -8.28
C ALA A 16 4.55 6.37 -9.47
N LYS A 17 5.81 5.90 -9.42
CA LYS A 17 6.75 6.04 -10.53
C LYS A 17 6.21 5.37 -11.80
N ALA A 18 5.90 4.07 -11.73
CA ALA A 18 5.50 3.29 -12.90
C ALA A 18 4.17 3.76 -13.52
N VAL A 19 3.17 4.07 -12.69
CA VAL A 19 1.87 4.58 -13.17
C VAL A 19 2.02 5.96 -13.82
N ASN A 20 2.79 6.86 -13.19
CA ASN A 20 2.95 8.23 -13.70
C ASN A 20 3.81 8.28 -14.97
N GLU A 21 4.84 7.43 -15.10
CA GLU A 21 5.66 7.29 -16.31
C GLU A 21 4.84 6.77 -17.51
N GLY A 22 3.84 5.90 -17.27
CA GLY A 22 2.92 5.43 -18.30
C GLY A 22 1.95 6.49 -18.83
N GLY A 23 1.66 7.55 -18.05
CA GLY A 23 0.91 8.74 -18.47
C GLY A 23 -0.60 8.58 -18.65
N ALA A 24 -1.14 7.34 -18.66
CA ALA A 24 -2.58 7.08 -18.79
C ALA A 24 -3.35 7.39 -17.48
N PHE A 25 -2.69 7.24 -16.34
CA PHE A 25 -3.24 7.48 -15.02
C PHE A 25 -2.28 8.31 -14.19
N SER A 26 -2.78 8.86 -13.08
CA SER A 26 -1.95 9.53 -12.08
C SER A 26 -2.09 8.83 -10.74
N PHE A 27 -0.97 8.65 -10.06
CA PHE A 27 -0.89 8.05 -8.74
C PHE A 27 -0.17 9.02 -7.79
N GLU A 28 -0.71 9.17 -6.58
CA GLU A 28 -0.20 10.12 -5.58
C GLU A 28 1.23 9.73 -5.16
N ASP A 29 2.18 10.65 -5.37
CA ASP A 29 3.60 10.45 -5.08
C ASP A 29 4.07 11.24 -3.85
N ARG A 30 3.20 12.06 -3.25
CA ARG A 30 3.48 12.80 -2.02
C ARG A 30 3.51 11.86 -0.82
N LEU A 31 4.69 11.30 -0.57
CA LEU A 31 4.95 10.35 0.50
C LEU A 31 6.18 10.79 1.28
N VAL A 32 6.11 10.79 2.62
CA VAL A 32 7.28 11.05 3.48
C VAL A 32 7.44 9.90 4.46
N LEU A 33 8.58 9.20 4.35
CA LEU A 33 9.02 8.24 5.36
C LEU A 33 9.81 8.97 6.43
N VAL A 34 9.34 8.90 7.68
CA VAL A 34 9.98 9.49 8.86
C VAL A 34 10.63 8.39 9.68
N THR A 35 11.93 8.54 9.94
CA THR A 35 12.78 7.64 10.74
C THR A 35 13.29 8.36 11.99
N PRO A 36 13.99 7.69 12.93
CA PRO A 36 14.57 8.35 14.10
C PRO A 36 15.59 9.45 13.76
N GLU A 37 16.22 9.38 12.59
CA GLU A 37 17.23 10.34 12.10
C GLU A 37 16.61 11.52 11.36
N THR A 38 15.30 11.50 11.10
CA THR A 38 14.61 12.54 10.33
C THR A 38 14.43 13.82 11.15
N ASP A 39 14.86 14.97 10.62
CA ASP A 39 14.48 16.28 11.16
C ASP A 39 13.01 16.58 10.83
N ILE A 40 12.12 16.15 11.72
CA ILE A 40 10.68 16.37 11.57
C ILE A 40 10.36 17.86 11.45
N ALA A 41 11.03 18.75 12.19
CA ALA A 41 10.71 20.19 12.14
C ALA A 41 11.07 20.83 10.80
N GLY A 42 12.11 20.31 10.12
CA GLY A 42 12.56 20.75 8.81
C GLY A 42 11.74 20.22 7.63
N LEU A 43 10.92 19.17 7.81
CA LEU A 43 10.17 18.54 6.72
C LEU A 43 9.36 19.52 5.85
N PRO A 44 8.65 20.53 6.39
CA PRO A 44 7.88 21.45 5.56
C PRO A 44 8.72 22.32 4.62
N ALA A 45 10.03 22.47 4.85
CA ALA A 45 10.91 23.17 3.91
C ALA A 45 11.20 22.32 2.67
N ALA A 46 11.34 21.00 2.84
CA ALA A 46 11.54 20.06 1.73
C ALA A 46 10.21 19.65 1.06
N TYR A 47 9.12 19.61 1.83
CA TYR A 47 7.79 19.18 1.41
C TYR A 47 6.73 20.22 1.80
N PRO A 48 6.62 21.36 1.07
CA PRO A 48 5.70 22.45 1.42
C PRO A 48 4.25 22.01 1.58
N TRP A 49 3.81 21.04 0.77
CA TRP A 49 2.45 20.50 0.79
C TRP A 49 2.01 19.97 2.15
N LEU A 50 2.94 19.58 3.04
CA LEU A 50 2.64 19.15 4.40
C LEU A 50 1.83 20.20 5.17
N LYS A 51 2.01 21.49 4.87
CA LYS A 51 1.27 22.59 5.50
C LYS A 51 0.01 23.02 4.76
N GLU A 52 -0.20 22.53 3.54
CA GLU A 52 -1.25 23.00 2.63
C GLU A 52 -2.47 22.07 2.64
N THR A 53 -2.28 20.81 3.02
CA THR A 53 -3.35 19.82 3.08
C THR A 53 -3.46 19.18 4.46
N LYS A 54 -4.59 18.54 4.71
CA LYS A 54 -4.73 17.58 5.80
C LYS A 54 -3.95 16.32 5.47
N LEU A 55 -3.50 15.63 6.51
CA LEU A 55 -2.57 14.51 6.43
C LEU A 55 -3.15 13.26 7.09
N VAL A 56 -2.62 12.12 6.68
CA VAL A 56 -2.67 10.84 7.37
C VAL A 56 -1.25 10.48 7.80
N CYS A 57 -1.10 9.96 9.01
CA CYS A 57 0.15 9.41 9.50
C CYS A 57 -0.07 8.04 10.13
N LYS A 58 0.79 7.08 9.79
CA LYS A 58 0.70 5.70 10.28
C LYS A 58 2.08 5.03 10.35
N PRO A 59 2.33 4.08 11.26
CA PRO A 59 3.58 3.33 11.25
C PRO A 59 3.70 2.47 10.00
N ASP A 60 4.93 2.32 9.51
CA ASP A 60 5.26 1.55 8.31
C ASP A 60 6.37 0.52 8.63
N GLN A 61 5.95 -0.53 9.32
CA GLN A 61 6.83 -1.61 9.81
C GLN A 61 6.23 -3.01 9.61
N LEU A 62 5.51 -3.21 8.50
CA LEU A 62 5.01 -4.53 8.05
C LEU A 62 4.05 -5.19 9.05
N PHE A 63 3.09 -4.42 9.55
CA PHE A 63 1.95 -4.96 10.29
C PHE A 63 0.65 -4.28 9.86
N GLY A 64 -0.44 -5.06 9.84
CA GLY A 64 -1.78 -4.57 9.52
C GLY A 64 -2.56 -4.08 10.75
N LYS A 65 -3.87 -3.89 10.58
CA LYS A 65 -4.81 -3.55 11.68
C LYS A 65 -4.43 -2.28 12.46
N ARG A 66 -3.80 -1.31 11.79
CA ARG A 66 -3.32 -0.04 12.38
C ARG A 66 -4.44 0.78 13.03
N GLY A 67 -5.61 0.85 12.38
CA GLY A 67 -6.80 1.52 12.95
C GLY A 67 -7.27 0.87 14.26
N LYS A 68 -7.34 -0.46 14.30
CA LYS A 68 -7.74 -1.23 15.51
C LYS A 68 -6.74 -1.05 16.67
N ASN A 69 -5.47 -0.79 16.36
CA ASN A 69 -4.40 -0.58 17.33
C ASN A 69 -4.17 0.89 17.71
N ASN A 70 -5.05 1.82 17.30
CA ASN A 70 -4.87 3.27 17.54
C ASN A 70 -3.55 3.83 16.96
N LEU A 71 -3.13 3.27 15.83
CA LEU A 71 -1.90 3.59 15.09
C LEU A 71 -2.20 4.15 13.70
N LEU A 72 -3.36 4.79 13.53
CA LEU A 72 -3.76 5.46 12.29
C LEU A 72 -4.28 6.86 12.63
N TYR A 73 -3.54 7.90 12.23
CA TYR A 73 -3.80 9.29 12.59
C TYR A 73 -4.27 10.08 11.37
N VAL A 74 -5.59 10.30 11.28
CA VAL A 74 -6.27 10.71 10.03
C VAL A 74 -6.82 12.13 10.13
N ASN A 75 -6.77 12.87 9.02
CA ASN A 75 -7.32 14.22 8.86
C ASN A 75 -6.69 15.23 9.83
N LYS A 76 -5.36 15.32 9.80
CA LYS A 76 -4.56 16.09 10.76
C LYS A 76 -3.72 17.15 10.10
N SER A 77 -3.44 18.22 10.84
CA SER A 77 -2.42 19.20 10.44
C SER A 77 -1.02 18.62 10.62
N PHE A 78 -0.02 19.23 9.97
CA PHE A 78 1.37 18.84 10.15
C PHE A 78 1.83 18.92 11.61
N ASP A 79 1.45 19.96 12.34
CA ASP A 79 1.88 20.14 13.73
C ASP A 79 1.32 19.03 14.64
N GLU A 80 0.06 18.64 14.44
CA GLU A 80 -0.56 17.50 15.11
C GLU A 80 0.18 16.18 14.77
N VAL A 81 0.45 15.93 13.48
CA VAL A 81 1.19 14.74 13.02
C VAL A 81 2.59 14.70 13.63
N ALA A 82 3.32 15.81 13.60
CA ALA A 82 4.67 15.91 14.13
C ALA A 82 4.70 15.66 15.66
N ALA A 83 3.73 16.17 16.41
CA ALA A 83 3.58 15.87 17.83
C ALA A 83 3.28 14.37 18.05
N TRP A 84 2.33 13.82 17.29
CA TRP A 84 1.92 12.42 17.38
C TRP A 84 3.06 11.44 17.11
N ILE A 85 3.92 11.73 16.12
CA ILE A 85 5.13 10.96 15.83
C ILE A 85 6.11 11.04 17.01
N ARG A 86 6.41 12.25 17.53
CA ARG A 86 7.38 12.41 18.64
C ARG A 86 6.99 11.66 19.90
N GLU A 87 5.70 11.57 20.20
CA GLU A 87 5.20 10.80 21.34
C GLU A 87 5.44 9.28 21.21
N ARG A 88 5.46 8.77 19.97
CA ARG A 88 5.49 7.33 19.65
C ARG A 88 6.83 6.82 19.13
N MET A 89 7.64 7.70 18.56
CA MET A 89 8.95 7.36 18.03
C MET A 89 9.84 6.75 19.14
N ASN A 90 10.48 5.63 18.81
CA ASN A 90 11.29 4.83 19.70
C ASN A 90 10.57 4.32 20.96
N LYS A 91 9.23 4.24 20.92
CA LYS A 91 8.44 3.61 21.98
C LYS A 91 8.07 2.19 21.63
N GLU A 92 8.10 1.34 22.64
CA GLU A 92 7.58 -0.02 22.55
C GLU A 92 6.05 0.02 22.52
N VAL A 93 5.45 -0.79 21.66
CA VAL A 93 4.01 -0.97 21.55
C VAL A 93 3.71 -2.45 21.36
N THR A 94 2.65 -2.92 22.01
CA THR A 94 2.06 -4.23 21.74
C THR A 94 0.87 -4.03 20.82
N ILE A 95 0.88 -4.73 19.69
CA ILE A 95 -0.21 -4.71 18.72
C ILE A 95 -0.94 -6.05 18.70
N GLU A 96 -2.26 -5.99 18.48
CA GLU A 96 -3.10 -7.14 18.23
C GLU A 96 -3.19 -7.41 16.73
N GLN A 97 -2.84 -8.63 16.34
CA GLN A 97 -2.92 -9.16 14.99
C GLN A 97 -3.82 -10.40 14.96
N THR A 98 -4.15 -10.87 13.75
CA THR A 98 -4.89 -12.14 13.57
C THR A 98 -4.15 -13.33 14.17
N THR A 99 -2.82 -13.28 14.21
CA THR A 99 -1.93 -14.34 14.73
C THR A 99 -1.63 -14.23 16.22
N GLY A 100 -2.16 -13.22 16.92
CA GLY A 100 -1.91 -12.96 18.34
C GLY A 100 -1.34 -11.57 18.60
N GLN A 101 -0.69 -11.39 19.75
CA GLN A 101 -0.05 -10.14 20.13
C GLN A 101 1.43 -10.14 19.76
N THR A 102 1.91 -9.01 19.26
CA THR A 102 3.33 -8.78 18.94
C THR A 102 3.79 -7.47 19.56
N THR A 103 4.91 -7.50 20.26
CA THR A 103 5.52 -6.31 20.86
C THR A 103 6.76 -5.90 20.07
N GLY A 104 6.88 -4.61 19.77
CA GLY A 104 8.04 -4.06 19.06
C GLY A 104 8.15 -2.55 19.22
N VAL A 105 9.22 -1.96 18.68
CA VAL A 105 9.50 -0.53 18.78
C VAL A 105 9.08 0.18 17.50
N LEU A 106 8.32 1.27 17.65
CA LEU A 106 7.94 2.14 16.53
C LEU A 106 9.11 3.05 16.14
N THR A 107 9.56 2.94 14.90
CA THR A 107 10.72 3.66 14.36
C THR A 107 10.46 4.28 13.00
N HIS A 108 9.50 3.76 12.23
CA HIS A 108 9.22 4.25 10.88
C HIS A 108 7.75 4.64 10.75
N PHE A 109 7.51 5.84 10.23
CA PHE A 109 6.17 6.38 10.02
C PHE A 109 6.04 6.90 8.59
N LEU A 110 4.89 6.65 7.97
CA LEU A 110 4.53 7.19 6.67
C LEU A 110 3.56 8.35 6.87
N ILE A 111 3.86 9.50 6.24
CA ILE A 111 2.97 10.65 6.11
C ILE A 111 2.52 10.76 4.65
N GLU A 112 1.22 10.92 4.45
CA GLU A 112 0.59 11.08 3.15
C GLU A 112 -0.59 12.09 3.22
N PRO A 113 -1.01 12.69 2.10
CA PRO A 113 -2.20 13.52 2.04
C PRO A 113 -3.45 12.77 2.51
N PHE A 114 -4.29 13.43 3.31
CA PHE A 114 -5.64 12.94 3.59
C PHE A 114 -6.52 13.13 2.36
N VAL A 115 -7.23 12.06 2.00
CA VAL A 115 -8.13 12.02 0.86
C VAL A 115 -9.55 11.89 1.41
N PRO A 116 -10.40 12.93 1.33
CA PRO A 116 -11.83 12.79 1.61
C PRO A 116 -12.46 11.83 0.59
N HIS A 117 -13.17 10.82 1.07
CA HIS A 117 -13.82 9.82 0.22
C HIS A 117 -15.04 9.23 0.93
N GLU A 118 -15.94 8.63 0.15
CA GLU A 118 -17.18 8.02 0.65
C GLU A 118 -17.19 6.49 0.50
N ALA A 119 -16.53 5.97 -0.54
CA ALA A 119 -16.52 4.55 -0.87
C ALA A 119 -15.10 3.98 -0.77
N GLU A 120 -14.99 2.78 -0.21
CA GLU A 120 -13.74 2.03 -0.05
C GLU A 120 -13.91 0.65 -0.69
N TYR A 121 -12.89 0.25 -1.46
CA TYR A 121 -12.86 -1.00 -2.21
C TYR A 121 -11.65 -1.81 -1.79
N TYR A 122 -11.71 -3.10 -2.07
CA TYR A 122 -10.61 -4.04 -1.89
C TYR A 122 -10.07 -4.44 -3.26
N LEU A 123 -8.75 -4.40 -3.43
CA LEU A 123 -8.05 -4.93 -4.60
C LEU A 123 -6.79 -5.64 -4.15
N ALA A 124 -6.57 -6.87 -4.60
CA ALA A 124 -5.30 -7.56 -4.38
C ALA A 124 -4.86 -8.38 -5.59
N PHE A 125 -3.56 -8.56 -5.71
CA PHE A 125 -2.86 -9.40 -6.67
C PHE A 125 -2.02 -10.41 -5.90
N THR A 126 -2.21 -11.70 -6.16
CA THR A 126 -1.47 -12.77 -5.48
C THR A 126 -0.92 -13.77 -6.50
N SER A 127 0.33 -14.20 -6.31
CA SER A 127 0.94 -15.19 -7.18
C SER A 127 0.66 -16.61 -6.70
N GLY A 128 0.18 -17.47 -7.61
CA GLY A 128 0.01 -18.90 -7.44
C GLY A 128 0.97 -19.70 -8.32
N HIS A 129 0.90 -21.03 -8.23
CA HIS A 129 1.78 -21.92 -9.02
C HIS A 129 1.43 -21.92 -10.52
N GLU A 130 0.14 -21.94 -10.84
CA GLU A 130 -0.37 -22.06 -12.22
C GLU A 130 -0.97 -20.74 -12.74
N GLU A 131 -1.16 -19.76 -11.87
CA GLU A 131 -1.90 -18.53 -12.16
C GLU A 131 -1.57 -17.44 -11.14
N ASP A 132 -1.65 -16.19 -11.56
CA ASP A 132 -1.88 -15.08 -10.65
C ASP A 132 -3.38 -14.91 -10.41
N ASN A 133 -3.75 -14.39 -9.24
CA ASN A 133 -5.12 -14.08 -8.87
C ASN A 133 -5.28 -12.59 -8.64
N ILE A 134 -6.30 -12.01 -9.25
CA ILE A 134 -6.78 -10.65 -8.99
C ILE A 134 -8.05 -10.76 -8.15
N HIS A 135 -8.01 -10.25 -6.93
CA HIS A 135 -9.14 -10.22 -6.01
C HIS A 135 -9.74 -8.82 -5.97
N PHE A 136 -11.06 -8.72 -6.03
CA PHE A 136 -11.76 -7.44 -5.94
C PHE A 136 -13.04 -7.54 -5.13
N SER A 137 -13.31 -6.54 -4.29
CA SER A 137 -14.62 -6.37 -3.62
C SER A 137 -15.00 -4.90 -3.50
N THR A 138 -16.30 -4.63 -3.55
CA THR A 138 -16.89 -3.31 -3.23
C THR A 138 -16.97 -3.04 -1.73
N GLN A 139 -16.53 -3.99 -0.90
CA GLN A 139 -16.45 -3.85 0.55
C GLN A 139 -14.98 -3.76 0.98
N GLY A 140 -14.35 -2.60 0.75
CA GLY A 140 -13.02 -2.28 1.26
C GLY A 140 -13.03 -1.68 2.66
N GLY A 141 -11.84 -1.52 3.25
CA GLY A 141 -11.65 -0.85 4.55
C GLY A 141 -12.17 -1.63 5.76
N VAL A 142 -12.70 -2.83 5.51
CA VAL A 142 -13.16 -3.78 6.51
C VAL A 142 -12.16 -4.92 6.68
N ASP A 143 -12.41 -5.78 7.68
CA ASP A 143 -11.72 -7.07 7.83
C ASP A 143 -12.14 -7.96 6.66
N ILE A 144 -11.39 -7.92 5.55
CA ILE A 144 -11.80 -8.51 4.26
C ILE A 144 -12.01 -10.02 4.39
N GLU A 145 -11.26 -10.67 5.27
CA GLU A 145 -11.35 -12.09 5.60
C GLU A 145 -12.73 -12.48 6.15
N ALA A 146 -13.42 -11.55 6.82
CA ALA A 146 -14.77 -11.79 7.34
C ALA A 146 -15.87 -11.66 6.27
N VAL A 147 -15.55 -11.06 5.12
CA VAL A 147 -16.47 -10.83 3.99
C VAL A 147 -15.94 -11.44 2.70
N TRP A 148 -15.11 -12.49 2.80
CA TRP A 148 -14.46 -13.13 1.65
C TRP A 148 -15.44 -13.63 0.59
N ASP A 149 -16.65 -14.02 0.99
CA ASP A 149 -17.72 -14.43 0.07
C ASP A 149 -18.15 -13.30 -0.89
N SER A 150 -17.86 -12.04 -0.56
CA SER A 150 -18.10 -10.88 -1.44
C SER A 150 -16.97 -10.65 -2.46
N VAL A 151 -15.83 -11.32 -2.31
CA VAL A 151 -14.63 -11.10 -3.11
C VAL A 151 -14.73 -11.89 -4.41
N VAL A 152 -14.67 -11.18 -5.53
CA VAL A 152 -14.52 -11.79 -6.85
C VAL A 152 -13.05 -12.09 -7.07
N THR A 153 -12.76 -13.28 -7.61
CA THR A 153 -11.40 -13.70 -7.96
C THR A 153 -11.30 -13.98 -9.45
N ILE A 154 -10.47 -13.20 -10.13
CA ILE A 154 -10.13 -13.35 -11.54
C ILE A 154 -8.76 -14.05 -11.62
N LYS A 155 -8.69 -15.14 -12.36
CA LYS A 155 -7.46 -15.93 -12.54
C LYS A 155 -6.79 -15.55 -13.84
N VAL A 156 -5.48 -15.32 -13.79
CA VAL A 156 -4.62 -15.08 -14.96
C VAL A 156 -3.60 -16.22 -15.03
N PRO A 157 -3.82 -17.24 -15.87
CA PRO A 157 -2.91 -18.38 -15.96
C PRO A 157 -1.50 -17.96 -16.40
N VAL A 158 -0.51 -18.72 -15.96
CA VAL A 158 0.90 -18.52 -16.36
C VAL A 158 1.01 -18.50 -17.90
N LEU A 159 1.83 -17.58 -18.42
CA LEU A 159 2.01 -17.28 -19.86
C LEU A 159 0.79 -16.71 -20.58
N SER A 160 -0.31 -16.43 -19.88
CA SER A 160 -1.48 -15.76 -20.45
C SER A 160 -1.45 -14.26 -20.14
N GLU A 161 -2.15 -13.48 -20.96
CA GLU A 161 -2.41 -12.07 -20.69
C GLU A 161 -3.73 -11.88 -19.95
N LEU A 162 -3.85 -10.80 -19.18
CA LEU A 162 -5.10 -10.42 -18.55
C LEU A 162 -6.14 -9.99 -19.60
N SER A 163 -7.27 -10.69 -19.64
CA SER A 163 -8.42 -10.30 -20.46
C SER A 163 -9.23 -9.18 -19.79
N LYS A 164 -9.15 -7.97 -20.34
CA LYS A 164 -9.99 -6.84 -19.90
C LYS A 164 -11.49 -7.14 -19.98
N ALA A 165 -11.93 -7.89 -21.00
CA ALA A 165 -13.32 -8.29 -21.15
C ALA A 165 -13.78 -9.24 -20.03
N GLN A 166 -12.92 -10.18 -19.62
CA GLN A 166 -13.20 -11.05 -18.48
C GLN A 166 -13.25 -10.26 -17.18
N LEU A 167 -12.30 -9.34 -16.99
CA LEU A 167 -12.28 -8.45 -15.83
C LEU A 167 -13.56 -7.60 -15.77
N GLU A 168 -13.96 -6.97 -16.87
CA GLU A 168 -15.20 -6.20 -16.97
C GLU A 168 -16.44 -7.06 -16.69
N GLN A 169 -16.50 -8.30 -17.16
CA GLN A 169 -17.61 -9.20 -16.88
C GLN A 169 -17.71 -9.59 -15.40
N GLN A 170 -16.57 -9.80 -14.73
CA GLN A 170 -16.51 -10.32 -13.37
C GLN A 170 -16.57 -9.22 -12.30
N LEU A 171 -16.04 -8.03 -12.58
CA LEU A 171 -16.29 -6.87 -11.74
C LEU A 171 -17.80 -6.59 -11.74
N GLY A 172 -18.40 -6.36 -10.57
CA GLY A 172 -19.81 -6.02 -10.44
C GLY A 172 -20.15 -4.66 -11.07
N GLU A 173 -21.28 -4.07 -10.66
CA GLU A 173 -21.58 -2.68 -11.01
C GLU A 173 -20.66 -1.73 -10.23
N LEU A 174 -20.00 -0.82 -10.94
CA LEU A 174 -19.04 0.16 -10.40
C LEU A 174 -19.23 1.50 -11.11
N PRO A 175 -19.03 2.63 -10.40
CA PRO A 175 -18.85 3.92 -11.04
C PRO A 175 -17.66 3.86 -12.01
N ASP A 176 -17.83 4.39 -13.22
CA ASP A 176 -16.79 4.46 -14.26
C ASP A 176 -16.04 3.13 -14.48
N LYS A 177 -16.80 2.03 -14.53
CA LYS A 177 -16.29 0.65 -14.60
C LYS A 177 -15.17 0.43 -15.62
N SER A 178 -15.26 1.02 -16.80
CA SER A 178 -14.21 0.92 -17.83
C SER A 178 -12.87 1.48 -17.35
N GLN A 179 -12.88 2.62 -16.67
CA GLN A 179 -11.69 3.22 -16.07
C GLN A 179 -11.12 2.33 -14.96
N VAL A 180 -11.99 1.67 -14.17
CA VAL A 180 -11.56 0.70 -13.14
C VAL A 180 -10.85 -0.49 -13.78
N VAL A 181 -11.44 -1.06 -14.83
CA VAL A 181 -10.87 -2.19 -15.60
C VAL A 181 -9.50 -1.82 -16.15
N ASP A 182 -9.37 -0.64 -16.78
CA ASP A 182 -8.10 -0.18 -17.33
C ASP A 182 -7.03 0.06 -16.26
N PHE A 183 -7.43 0.59 -15.11
CA PHE A 183 -6.52 0.82 -14.00
C PHE A 183 -6.04 -0.48 -13.35
N ILE A 184 -6.94 -1.43 -13.08
CA ILE A 184 -6.57 -2.76 -12.56
C ILE A 184 -5.65 -3.47 -13.54
N ALA A 185 -5.91 -3.37 -14.85
CA ALA A 185 -5.04 -3.96 -15.86
C ALA A 185 -3.64 -3.30 -15.87
N THR A 186 -3.58 -1.99 -15.69
CA THR A 186 -2.30 -1.26 -15.56
C THR A 186 -1.54 -1.68 -14.32
N LEU A 187 -2.21 -1.78 -13.16
CA LEU A 187 -1.59 -2.25 -11.92
C LEU A 187 -1.14 -3.71 -12.02
N TYR A 188 -1.89 -4.58 -12.70
CA TYR A 188 -1.49 -5.96 -12.93
C TYR A 188 -0.22 -6.03 -13.79
N GLN A 189 -0.12 -5.21 -14.84
CA GLN A 189 1.08 -5.14 -15.66
C GLN A 189 2.29 -4.72 -14.81
N ILE A 190 2.14 -3.70 -13.97
CA ILE A 190 3.21 -3.26 -13.04
C ILE A 190 3.56 -4.35 -12.04
N TYR A 191 2.55 -5.05 -11.50
CA TYR A 191 2.75 -6.17 -10.59
C TYR A 191 3.65 -7.25 -11.22
N VAL A 192 3.43 -7.57 -12.50
CA VAL A 192 4.26 -8.53 -13.25
C VAL A 192 5.65 -7.96 -13.55
N ASP A 193 5.72 -6.75 -14.12
CA ASP A 193 6.97 -6.14 -14.61
C ASP A 193 7.96 -5.84 -13.48
N ASP A 194 7.44 -5.42 -12.32
CA ASP A 194 8.25 -5.11 -11.14
C ASP A 194 8.43 -6.33 -10.21
N HIS A 195 8.04 -7.53 -10.64
CA HIS A 195 8.22 -8.78 -9.90
C HIS A 195 7.63 -8.75 -8.47
N PHE A 196 6.43 -8.18 -8.34
CA PHE A 196 5.62 -8.35 -7.14
C PHE A 196 5.12 -9.80 -7.05
N THR A 197 5.05 -10.32 -5.82
CA THR A 197 4.46 -11.64 -5.53
C THR A 197 3.18 -11.52 -4.70
N TYR A 198 2.97 -10.33 -4.14
CA TYR A 198 1.78 -9.94 -3.39
C TYR A 198 1.64 -8.43 -3.49
N LEU A 199 0.46 -7.94 -3.83
CA LEU A 199 0.13 -6.52 -3.80
C LEU A 199 -1.32 -6.36 -3.41
N GLU A 200 -1.59 -5.77 -2.26
CA GLU A 200 -2.93 -5.54 -1.74
C GLU A 200 -3.15 -4.06 -1.45
N PHE A 201 -4.34 -3.58 -1.78
CA PHE A 201 -4.86 -2.28 -1.40
C PHE A 201 -6.17 -2.47 -0.62
N ASN A 202 -6.13 -2.23 0.68
CA ASN A 202 -7.27 -2.35 1.57
C ASN A 202 -7.30 -1.21 2.61
N PRO A 203 -7.86 -0.02 2.26
CA PRO A 203 -8.68 0.25 1.10
C PRO A 203 -7.99 0.94 -0.08
N ILE A 204 -8.58 0.79 -1.26
CA ILE A 204 -8.44 1.70 -2.41
C ILE A 204 -9.76 2.47 -2.58
N THR A 205 -9.70 3.75 -2.97
CA THR A 205 -10.90 4.58 -3.18
C THR A 205 -10.90 5.26 -4.55
N PHE A 206 -12.08 5.66 -5.03
CA PHE A 206 -12.24 6.57 -6.16
C PHE A 206 -12.52 7.97 -5.62
N ALA A 207 -11.56 8.89 -5.80
CA ALA A 207 -11.70 10.27 -5.39
C ALA A 207 -11.36 11.19 -6.57
N ASN A 208 -12.28 12.09 -6.92
CA ASN A 208 -12.08 13.08 -7.99
C ASN A 208 -11.66 12.48 -9.34
N GLY A 209 -12.27 11.35 -9.74
CA GLY A 209 -11.96 10.67 -11.00
C GLY A 209 -10.62 9.92 -11.03
N LYS A 210 -10.02 9.70 -9.86
CA LYS A 210 -8.73 8.99 -9.69
C LYS A 210 -8.89 7.85 -8.70
N LEU A 211 -8.22 6.72 -8.96
CA LEU A 211 -8.03 5.71 -7.93
C LEU A 211 -6.90 6.13 -7.00
N VAL A 212 -7.15 6.01 -5.70
CA VAL A 212 -6.21 6.41 -4.66
C VAL A 212 -6.08 5.27 -3.65
N PRO A 213 -4.93 4.59 -3.59
CA PRO A 213 -4.68 3.60 -2.56
C PRO A 213 -4.42 4.24 -1.21
N LEU A 214 -5.33 4.02 -0.27
CA LEU A 214 -5.24 4.55 1.08
C LEU A 214 -4.34 3.67 1.95
N ASP A 215 -4.34 2.37 1.69
CA ASP A 215 -3.45 1.40 2.29
C ASP A 215 -2.77 0.55 1.22
N CYS A 216 -1.55 0.09 1.48
CA CYS A 216 -0.89 -0.87 0.61
C CYS A 216 -0.03 -1.85 1.42
N VAL A 217 -0.16 -3.13 1.09
CA VAL A 217 0.71 -4.21 1.57
C VAL A 217 1.31 -4.89 0.35
N ALA A 218 2.64 -5.00 0.31
CA ALA A 218 3.31 -5.57 -0.84
C ALA A 218 4.47 -6.49 -0.47
N LYS A 219 4.73 -7.46 -1.36
CA LYS A 219 5.91 -8.33 -1.34
C LYS A 219 6.50 -8.40 -2.74
N LEU A 220 7.83 -8.42 -2.81
CA LEU A 220 8.60 -8.64 -4.03
C LEU A 220 9.30 -10.01 -3.98
N ASP A 221 9.62 -10.57 -5.15
CA ASP A 221 10.58 -11.67 -5.24
C ASP A 221 12.00 -11.12 -5.15
N ASP A 222 12.63 -11.18 -3.98
CA ASP A 222 13.97 -10.60 -3.77
C ASP A 222 15.05 -11.19 -4.70
N THR A 223 14.80 -12.36 -5.30
CA THR A 223 15.70 -12.97 -6.28
C THR A 223 15.72 -12.24 -7.63
N ALA A 224 14.68 -11.45 -7.94
CA ALA A 224 14.59 -10.61 -9.13
C ALA A 224 15.31 -9.25 -8.98
N ALA A 225 15.93 -8.97 -7.82
CA ALA A 225 16.55 -7.68 -7.53
C ALA A 225 17.62 -7.26 -8.55
N PHE A 226 18.36 -8.21 -9.13
CA PHE A 226 19.38 -7.90 -10.14
C PHE A 226 18.75 -7.43 -11.46
N GLN A 227 17.60 -7.99 -11.83
CA GLN A 227 16.88 -7.65 -13.05
C GLN A 227 16.11 -6.34 -12.90
N CYS A 228 15.57 -6.09 -11.70
CA CYS A 228 14.74 -4.92 -11.40
C CYS A 228 15.51 -3.77 -10.74
N ALA A 229 16.84 -3.78 -10.76
CA ALA A 229 17.66 -2.84 -10.00
C ALA A 229 17.38 -1.37 -10.35
N GLU A 230 17.10 -1.09 -11.63
CA GLU A 230 16.78 0.26 -12.11
C GLU A 230 15.34 0.68 -11.74
N GLN A 231 14.39 -0.25 -11.87
CA GLN A 231 12.98 -0.05 -11.53
C GLN A 231 12.85 0.20 -10.02
N TRP A 232 13.38 -0.71 -9.21
CA TRP A 232 13.26 -0.68 -7.75
C TRP A 232 14.12 0.41 -7.10
N GLY A 233 15.26 0.72 -7.70
CA GLY A 233 16.28 1.56 -7.10
C GLY A 233 16.79 0.97 -5.79
N LYS A 234 17.02 1.83 -4.78
CA LYS A 234 17.44 1.37 -3.45
C LYS A 234 16.27 0.75 -2.70
N MET A 235 16.13 -0.58 -2.78
CA MET A 235 15.11 -1.34 -2.05
C MET A 235 15.65 -1.85 -0.71
N THR A 236 14.78 -1.91 0.31
CA THR A 236 15.08 -2.55 1.59
C THR A 236 14.02 -3.58 1.95
N PHE A 237 14.45 -4.70 2.52
CA PHE A 237 13.56 -5.77 2.99
C PHE A 237 13.59 -5.80 4.52
N PRO A 238 12.72 -5.03 5.19
CA PRO A 238 12.70 -4.99 6.64
C PRO A 238 12.30 -6.35 7.24
N LYS A 239 12.78 -6.60 8.45
CA LYS A 239 12.31 -7.74 9.23
C LYS A 239 10.88 -7.49 9.71
N ALA A 240 10.19 -8.58 10.05
CA ALA A 240 8.86 -8.51 10.65
C ALA A 240 8.89 -7.69 11.95
N PHE A 241 7.81 -6.95 12.21
CA PHE A 241 7.67 -6.19 13.45
C PHE A 241 7.87 -7.08 14.69
N GLY A 242 8.51 -6.53 15.72
CA GLY A 242 8.79 -7.24 16.98
C GLY A 242 9.98 -8.22 16.92
N THR A 243 10.61 -8.43 15.77
CA THR A 243 11.87 -9.18 15.72
C THR A 243 13.04 -8.32 16.23
N THR A 244 13.75 -8.81 17.25
CA THR A 244 15.01 -8.23 17.68
C THR A 244 16.13 -8.66 16.74
N ALA A 245 16.92 -7.71 16.26
CA ALA A 245 18.15 -8.06 15.56
C ALA A 245 19.16 -8.57 16.59
N THR A 246 19.54 -9.84 16.51
CA THR A 246 20.79 -10.30 17.11
C THR A 246 21.95 -9.66 16.33
N PRO A 247 22.95 -9.09 17.03
CA PRO A 247 24.16 -8.53 16.42
C PRO A 247 24.89 -9.52 15.50
#